data_AF-A0A2S5A9E5-F1
#
_entry.id   AF-A0A2S5A9E5-F1
#
_cell.length_a   1.000
_cell.length_b   1.000
_cell.length_c   1.000
_cell.angle_alpha   90.00
_cell.angle_beta   90.00
_cell.angle_gamma   90.00
#
_symmetry.space_group_name_H-M   'P 1'
#
loop_
_entity.id
_entity.type
_entity.pdbx_description
1 polymer ?
#
loop_
_entity_poly.entity_id
_entity_poly.type
_entity_poly.pdbx_seq_one_letter_code
_entity_poly.pdbx_strand_id
1 'polypeptide(L)'
;MNIIDKINNKKDLIISELYQWSETFNPENIIYNVNNIDEEDENEMHQSYNSVKSLAEKLEKNDCNEKDYENIIFHIDQINYNKTIIKL
;
A
#
# COMPACT_ATOMS: atom_id res chain seq x y z
N MET A 1 5.34 14.88 18.61
CA MET A 1 4.29 14.54 17.64
C MET A 1 4.34 13.04 17.44
N ASN A 2 3.24 12.33 17.71
CA ASN A 2 3.23 10.87 17.64
C ASN A 2 3.25 10.41 16.16
N ILE A 3 3.46 9.12 15.90
CA ILE A 3 3.55 8.60 14.52
C ILE A 3 2.22 8.72 13.77
N ILE A 4 1.10 8.55 14.45
CA ILE A 4 -0.26 8.70 13.90
C ILE A 4 -0.49 10.15 13.45
N ASP A 5 -0.10 11.13 14.26
CA ASP A 5 -0.16 12.55 13.92
C ASP A 5 0.68 12.83 12.66
N LYS A 6 1.88 12.22 12.57
CA LYS A 6 2.79 12.41 11.42
C LYS A 6 2.18 11.87 10.14
N ILE A 7 1.53 10.70 10.22
CA ILE A 7 0.76 10.10 9.13
C ILE A 7 -0.41 11.00 8.75
N ASN A 8 -1.21 11.45 9.72
CA ASN A 8 -2.36 12.31 9.48
C ASN A 8 -1.97 13.67 8.87
N ASN A 9 -0.83 14.26 9.26
CA ASN A 9 -0.33 15.49 8.66
C ASN A 9 0.14 15.32 7.20
N LYS A 10 0.39 14.09 6.76
CA LYS A 10 0.81 13.77 5.39
C LYS A 10 -0.20 12.86 4.69
N LYS A 11 -1.43 12.84 5.18
CA LYS A 11 -2.45 11.87 4.83
C LYS A 11 -2.65 11.77 3.31
N ASP A 12 -2.84 12.88 2.62
CA ASP A 12 -3.11 12.87 1.18
C ASP A 12 -1.95 12.28 0.36
N LEU A 13 -0.70 12.62 0.74
CA LEU A 13 0.48 12.04 0.10
C LEU A 13 0.56 10.54 0.36
N ILE A 14 0.40 10.11 1.62
CA ILE A 14 0.47 8.69 1.99
C ILE A 14 -0.61 7.89 1.28
N ILE A 15 -1.84 8.40 1.19
CA ILE A 15 -2.94 7.76 0.45
C ILE A 15 -2.57 7.59 -1.02
N SER A 16 -2.09 8.66 -1.67
CA SER A 16 -1.67 8.59 -3.07
C SER A 16 -0.57 7.55 -3.30
N GLU A 17 0.45 7.52 -2.44
CA GLU A 17 1.55 6.58 -2.54
C GLU A 17 1.12 5.13 -2.25
N LEU A 18 0.21 4.90 -1.30
CA LEU A 18 -0.34 3.57 -1.03
C LEU A 18 -1.17 3.05 -2.22
N TYR A 19 -1.97 3.89 -2.87
CA TYR A 19 -2.68 3.49 -4.09
C TYR A 19 -1.70 3.14 -5.21
N GLN A 20 -0.71 3.99 -5.49
CA GLN A 20 0.31 3.70 -6.50
C GLN A 20 1.11 2.43 -6.16
N TRP A 21 1.41 2.23 -4.87
CA TRP A 21 2.09 1.03 -4.39
C TRP A 21 1.23 -0.22 -4.58
N SER A 22 -0.08 -0.14 -4.30
CA SER A 22 -0.99 -1.26 -4.50
C SER A 22 -1.00 -1.75 -5.95
N GLU A 23 -0.96 -0.83 -6.93
CA GLU A 23 -0.96 -1.15 -8.36
C GLU A 23 0.27 -1.96 -8.81
N THR A 24 1.35 -1.98 -8.02
CA THR A 24 2.51 -2.84 -8.29
C THR A 24 2.23 -4.32 -8.05
N PHE A 25 1.20 -4.64 -7.26
CA PHE A 25 0.70 -6.00 -7.03
C PHE A 25 -0.51 -6.34 -7.89
N ASN A 26 -1.01 -5.40 -8.71
CA ASN A 26 -2.20 -5.64 -9.50
C ASN A 26 -1.89 -6.61 -10.66
N PRO A 27 -2.47 -7.83 -10.66
CA PRO A 27 -2.22 -8.80 -11.72
C PRO A 27 -2.71 -8.33 -13.09
N GLU A 28 -3.73 -7.47 -13.15
CA GLU A 28 -4.23 -6.89 -14.40
C GLU A 28 -3.18 -5.97 -15.08
N ASN A 29 -2.27 -5.39 -14.29
CA ASN A 29 -1.18 -4.55 -14.81
C ASN A 29 0.03 -5.37 -15.29
N ILE A 30 0.11 -6.67 -15.00
CA ILE A 30 1.18 -7.54 -15.50
C ILE A 30 0.86 -7.99 -16.92
N ILE A 31 1.10 -7.08 -17.86
CA ILE A 31 0.85 -7.28 -19.31
C ILE A 31 1.73 -8.39 -19.91
N TYR A 32 2.81 -8.81 -19.24
CA TYR A 32 3.93 -9.44 -19.94
C TYR A 32 3.92 -10.97 -20.04
N ASN A 33 3.05 -11.70 -19.33
CA ASN A 33 3.08 -13.16 -19.46
C ASN A 33 1.84 -13.87 -18.88
N VAL A 34 0.69 -13.74 -19.53
CA VAL A 34 -0.57 -14.44 -19.20
C VAL A 34 -0.41 -15.97 -19.08
N ASN A 35 0.69 -16.53 -19.59
CA ASN A 35 0.98 -17.97 -19.54
C ASN A 35 1.97 -18.41 -18.44
N ASN A 36 2.49 -17.50 -17.60
CA ASN A 36 3.53 -17.82 -16.60
C ASN A 36 3.20 -17.43 -15.16
N ILE A 37 2.07 -16.76 -14.90
CA ILE A 37 1.54 -16.59 -13.54
C ILE A 37 0.59 -17.75 -13.35
N ASP A 38 0.88 -18.63 -12.39
CA ASP A 38 -0.07 -19.68 -12.03
C ASP A 38 -1.19 -19.11 -11.14
N GLU A 39 -2.26 -19.89 -10.94
CA GLU A 39 -3.43 -19.46 -10.17
C GLU A 39 -3.07 -19.13 -8.70
N GLU A 40 -2.03 -19.73 -8.14
CA GLU A 40 -1.58 -19.46 -6.78
C GLU A 40 -0.91 -18.08 -6.71
N ASP A 41 0.01 -17.80 -7.62
CA ASP A 41 0.68 -16.50 -7.75
C ASP A 41 -0.34 -15.36 -7.99
N GLU A 42 -1.32 -15.57 -8.88
CA GLU A 42 -2.37 -14.57 -9.15
C GLU A 42 -3.20 -14.26 -7.89
N ASN A 43 -3.53 -15.28 -7.10
CA ASN A 43 -4.25 -15.12 -5.85
C ASN A 43 -3.43 -14.35 -4.80
N GLU A 44 -2.14 -14.65 -4.65
CA GLU A 44 -1.25 -13.93 -3.74
C GLU A 44 -1.09 -12.45 -4.13
N MET A 45 -0.99 -12.19 -5.43
CA MET A 45 -0.97 -10.84 -5.99
C MET A 45 -2.25 -10.07 -5.67
N HIS A 46 -3.42 -10.66 -5.93
CA HIS A 46 -4.71 -10.05 -5.58
C HIS A 46 -4.84 -9.78 -4.07
N GLN A 47 -4.39 -10.69 -3.22
CA GLN A 47 -4.40 -10.49 -1.76
C GLN A 47 -3.52 -9.30 -1.37
N SER A 48 -2.32 -9.20 -1.94
CA SER A 48 -1.38 -8.10 -1.69
C SER A 48 -1.94 -6.76 -2.16
N TYR A 49 -2.48 -6.72 -3.39
CA TYR A 49 -3.18 -5.56 -3.95
C TYR A 49 -4.29 -5.08 -3.02
N ASN A 50 -5.22 -5.97 -2.66
CA ASN A 50 -6.38 -5.63 -1.83
C ASN A 50 -5.98 -5.20 -0.42
N SER A 51 -4.94 -5.81 0.15
CA SER A 51 -4.43 -5.46 1.48
C SER A 51 -3.94 -4.01 1.51
N VAL A 52 -3.04 -3.63 0.58
CA VAL A 52 -2.50 -2.26 0.52
C VAL A 52 -3.57 -1.24 0.18
N LYS A 53 -4.44 -1.55 -0.80
CA LYS A 53 -5.56 -0.70 -1.18
C LYS A 53 -6.51 -0.44 0.00
N SER A 54 -6.83 -1.47 0.77
CA SER A 54 -7.70 -1.35 1.96
C SER A 54 -7.11 -0.40 3.00
N LEU A 55 -5.79 -0.39 3.19
CA LEU A 55 -5.13 0.58 4.09
C LEU A 55 -5.31 2.02 3.60
N ALA A 56 -5.18 2.27 2.29
CA ALA A 56 -5.41 3.59 1.71
C ALA A 56 -6.87 4.04 1.91
N GLU A 57 -7.84 3.16 1.64
CA GLU A 57 -9.27 3.44 1.80
C GLU A 57 -9.66 3.70 3.27
N LYS A 58 -9.11 2.92 4.21
CA LYS A 58 -9.34 3.15 5.64
C LYS A 58 -8.73 4.45 6.11
N LEU A 59 -7.51 4.76 5.66
CA LEU A 59 -6.85 6.02 6.00
C LEU A 59 -7.67 7.19 5.49
N GLU A 60 -8.11 7.14 4.23
CA GLU A 60 -9.00 8.13 3.61
C GLU A 60 -10.26 8.37 4.45
N LYS A 61 -10.93 7.31 4.89
CA LYS A 61 -12.16 7.34 5.70
C LYS A 61 -11.94 7.67 7.19
N ASN A 62 -10.69 7.83 7.64
CA ASN A 62 -10.32 7.94 9.06
C ASN A 62 -10.77 6.74 9.91
N ASP A 63 -10.75 5.54 9.33
CA ASP A 63 -11.22 4.28 9.94
C ASP A 63 -10.05 3.32 10.23
N CYS A 64 -8.84 3.85 10.38
CA CYS A 64 -7.66 3.06 10.74
C CYS A 64 -7.66 2.74 12.23
N ASN A 65 -7.47 1.46 12.55
CA ASN A 65 -7.06 1.03 13.89
C ASN A 65 -5.52 1.05 14.04
N GLU A 66 -5.01 0.76 15.23
CA GLU A 66 -3.56 0.75 15.51
C GLU A 66 -2.79 -0.18 14.56
N LYS A 67 -3.34 -1.36 14.25
CA LYS A 67 -2.71 -2.31 13.34
C LYS A 67 -2.64 -1.80 11.90
N ASP A 68 -3.65 -1.06 11.46
CA ASP A 68 -3.64 -0.41 10.16
C ASP A 68 -2.51 0.62 10.08
N TYR A 69 -2.29 1.42 11.14
CA TYR A 69 -1.16 2.36 11.18
C TYR A 69 0.20 1.66 11.17
N GLU A 70 0.38 0.54 11.89
CA GLU A 70 1.60 -0.26 11.81
C GLU A 70 1.87 -0.75 10.38
N ASN A 71 0.85 -1.27 9.70
CA ASN A 71 0.97 -1.75 8.33
C ASN A 71 1.25 -0.60 7.35
N ILE A 72 0.67 0.58 7.57
CA ILE A 72 0.97 1.79 6.79
C ILE A 72 2.45 2.16 6.95
N ILE A 73 2.99 2.14 8.17
CA ILE A 73 4.42 2.42 8.41
C ILE A 73 5.28 1.40 7.67
N PHE A 74 4.95 0.11 7.78
CA PHE A 74 5.66 -0.95 7.06
C PHE A 74 5.73 -0.70 5.56
N HIS A 75 4.61 -0.35 4.92
CA HIS A 75 4.60 -0.06 3.48
C HIS A 75 5.30 1.26 3.13
N ILE A 76 5.24 2.28 3.99
CA ILE A 76 6.02 3.50 3.82
C ILE A 76 7.52 3.19 3.78
N ASP A 77 8.00 2.30 4.65
CA ASP A 77 9.40 1.87 4.66
C ASP A 77 9.77 1.12 3.37
N GLN A 78 8.89 0.26 2.85
CA GLN A 78 9.10 -0.41 1.56
C GLN A 78 9.13 0.56 0.37
N ILE A 79 8.21 1.52 0.33
CA ILE A 79 8.17 2.57 -0.70
C ILE A 79 9.48 3.37 -0.66
N ASN A 80 9.90 3.78 0.54
CA ASN A 80 11.12 4.56 0.74
C ASN A 80 12.41 3.82 0.43
N TYR A 81 12.44 2.51 0.66
CA TYR A 81 13.56 1.66 0.28
C TYR A 81 13.79 1.71 -1.24
N ASN A 82 12.71 1.72 -2.02
CA ASN A 82 12.78 1.81 -3.47
C ASN A 82 13.07 3.24 -3.95
N LYS A 83 12.42 4.24 -3.35
CA LYS A 83 12.56 5.66 -3.67
C LYS A 83 12.22 6.47 -2.41
N THR A 84 13.16 7.20 -1.84
CA THR A 84 12.86 8.04 -0.65
C THR A 84 11.85 9.13 -1.00
N ILE A 85 10.57 8.93 -0.67
CA ILE A 85 9.43 9.78 -1.04
C ILE A 85 8.74 10.35 0.21
N ILE A 86 8.49 9.52 1.22
CA ILE A 86 7.75 9.89 2.42
C ILE A 86 8.70 10.03 3.60
N LYS A 87 8.66 11.14 4.33
CA LYS A 87 9.47 11.33 5.56
C LYS A 87 8.55 11.49 6.75
N LEU A 88 8.45 10.51 7.64
CA LEU A 88 7.55 10.57 8.81
C LEU A 88 8.18 11.33 9.99
#